data_AF-A0A1V6E2H5-F1
#
_entry.id   AF-A0A1V6E2H5-F1
#
_cell.length_a   1.000
_cell.length_b   1.000
_cell.length_c   1.000
_cell.angle_alpha   90.00
_cell.angle_beta   90.00
_cell.angle_gamma   90.00
#
_symmetry.space_group_name_H-M   'P 1'
#
loop_
_entity.id
_entity.type
_entity.pdbx_description
1 polymer ?
#
loop_
_entity_poly.entity_id
_entity_poly.type
_entity_poly.pdbx_seq_one_letter_code
_entity_poly.pdbx_strand_id
1 'polypeptide(L)'
;MKPGDILVGKITPKSETELAPEEKLLRAIFGEKAADVKDTSLVVPSGVTGIIMDVKVSSRVDNQPEKLSPSDRRRQTKQIQEEYKTQIDKLREGLTESLSNILLGEKIPLDVTNGQTGEVIIPANRKITKTLLRKLAAVSKHVEIDPSPVRIKIMEIIGTFQSKFDELEGDRERKISSIEAGDDNGSGAIKQVKVYVATKEKLHVGDKMAGRHGNKGVVAKIVPEEDMPFLPDGTPVEICLNPLGVPSRMNVGQVLETHLGWACKKLGIKLSTPVFDGIPEKKVREYLKEAGLPTTGKSTLYDGRTGEKIDQQVVVGYIYMLKLNHLVSHKIHARAVGPYSLVTQQPLGGKAQYGGQRFGEMEVWALEAYGAAHTLQEILTVKSDDVQGRTKIYESLVKGDNTLVAGTPESFNVLIKEIQSLGLDIKLSKKDALGFTA
;
A
#
# COMPACT_ATOMS: atom_id res chain seq x y z
N MET A 1 -0.17 18.83 -5.24
CA MET A 1 -1.60 18.59 -5.45
C MET A 1 -2.29 18.54 -4.09
N LYS A 2 -3.47 19.15 -3.99
CA LYS A 2 -4.35 19.15 -2.81
C LYS A 2 -5.67 18.44 -3.16
N PRO A 3 -6.44 17.98 -2.15
CA PRO A 3 -7.79 17.47 -2.38
C PRO A 3 -8.64 18.46 -3.17
N GLY A 4 -9.37 17.98 -4.17
CA GLY A 4 -10.18 18.83 -5.06
C GLY A 4 -9.47 19.35 -6.31
N ASP A 5 -8.14 19.23 -6.42
CA ASP A 5 -7.43 19.60 -7.64
C ASP A 5 -7.81 18.65 -8.79
N ILE A 6 -7.97 19.17 -10.00
CA ILE A 6 -8.22 18.38 -11.20
C ILE A 6 -6.92 17.71 -11.65
N LEU A 7 -6.91 16.37 -11.67
CA LEU A 7 -5.80 15.57 -12.20
C LEU A 7 -5.90 15.41 -13.73
N VAL A 8 -7.10 15.14 -14.23
CA VAL A 8 -7.35 14.95 -15.67
C VAL A 8 -8.67 15.61 -16.01
N GLY A 9 -8.62 16.68 -16.81
CA GLY A 9 -9.80 17.33 -17.36
C GLY A 9 -10.56 16.40 -18.30
N LYS A 10 -11.85 16.17 -18.04
CA LYS A 10 -12.72 15.38 -18.90
C LYS A 10 -14.11 15.99 -18.95
N ILE A 11 -14.62 16.18 -20.16
CA ILE A 11 -16.00 16.60 -20.42
C ILE A 11 -16.77 15.45 -21.05
N THR A 12 -18.05 15.34 -20.75
CA THR A 12 -18.95 14.35 -21.33
C THR A 12 -20.19 15.06 -21.85
N PRO A 13 -20.62 14.82 -23.10
CA PRO A 13 -21.83 15.42 -23.62
C PRO A 13 -23.02 15.02 -22.74
N LYS A 14 -23.87 15.99 -22.40
CA LYS A 14 -25.09 15.80 -21.65
C LYS A 14 -26.27 15.96 -22.60
N SER A 15 -27.21 15.02 -22.59
CA SER A 15 -28.48 15.21 -23.31
C SER A 15 -29.24 16.42 -22.74
N GLU A 16 -29.98 17.14 -23.57
CA GLU A 16 -30.83 18.24 -23.12
C GLU A 16 -31.82 17.74 -22.06
N THR A 17 -31.77 18.34 -20.88
CA THR A 17 -32.70 18.08 -19.78
C THR A 17 -33.65 19.26 -19.66
N GLU A 18 -34.95 19.01 -19.56
CA GLU A 18 -35.92 20.06 -19.25
C GLU A 18 -35.59 20.73 -17.92
N LEU A 19 -35.34 22.05 -17.96
CA LEU A 19 -35.03 22.85 -16.78
C LEU A 19 -36.32 23.29 -16.07
N ALA A 20 -36.25 23.40 -14.74
CA ALA A 20 -37.34 23.94 -13.93
C ALA A 20 -37.62 25.42 -14.28
N PRO A 21 -38.86 25.93 -14.10
CA PRO A 21 -39.21 27.32 -14.39
C PRO A 21 -38.29 28.36 -13.71
N GLU A 22 -37.88 28.09 -12.48
CA GLU A 22 -37.00 28.95 -11.68
C GLU A 22 -35.58 29.00 -12.27
N GLU A 23 -35.06 27.85 -12.71
CA GLU A 23 -33.74 27.78 -13.33
C GLU A 23 -33.74 28.44 -14.72
N LYS A 24 -34.85 28.31 -15.48
CA LYS A 24 -35.05 29.04 -16.74
C LYS A 24 -35.06 30.55 -16.52
N LEU A 25 -35.76 31.02 -15.49
CA LEU A 25 -35.82 32.44 -15.15
C LEU A 25 -34.44 32.98 -14.77
N LEU A 26 -33.69 32.28 -13.92
CA LEU A 26 -32.33 32.67 -13.53
C LEU A 26 -31.41 32.81 -14.75
N ARG A 27 -31.43 31.83 -15.66
CA ARG A 27 -30.63 31.89 -16.89
C ARG A 27 -31.05 33.02 -17.82
N ALA A 28 -32.35 33.32 -17.89
CA ALA A 28 -32.85 34.46 -18.65
C ALA A 28 -32.37 35.81 -18.07
N ILE A 29 -32.31 35.94 -16.74
CA ILE A 29 -31.83 37.14 -16.04
C ILE A 29 -30.32 37.32 -16.23
N PHE A 30 -29.53 36.27 -16.04
CA PHE A 30 -28.07 36.34 -16.07
C PHE A 30 -27.44 36.10 -17.45
N GLY A 31 -28.24 35.74 -18.46
CA GLY A 31 -27.76 35.47 -19.82
C GLY A 31 -26.87 34.23 -19.95
N GLU A 32 -26.87 33.34 -18.95
CA GLU A 32 -26.07 32.12 -18.95
C GLU A 32 -26.69 31.06 -19.86
N LYS A 33 -25.95 30.66 -20.90
CA LYS A 33 -26.37 29.57 -21.79
C LYS A 33 -26.32 28.22 -21.06
N ALA A 34 -27.21 27.31 -21.45
CA ALA A 34 -27.11 25.93 -21.01
C ALA A 34 -25.77 25.32 -21.47
N ALA A 35 -25.04 24.72 -20.53
CA ALA A 35 -23.87 23.93 -20.86
C ALA A 35 -24.32 22.54 -21.35
N ASP A 36 -24.05 22.24 -22.62
CA ASP A 36 -24.34 20.94 -23.24
C ASP A 36 -23.36 19.83 -22.80
N VAL A 37 -22.43 20.17 -21.91
CA VAL A 37 -21.38 19.29 -21.44
C VAL A 37 -21.37 19.24 -19.91
N LYS A 38 -21.17 18.04 -19.37
CA LYS A 38 -20.94 17.80 -17.95
C LYS A 38 -19.45 17.59 -17.71
N ASP A 39 -18.92 18.25 -16.69
CA ASP A 39 -17.59 17.96 -16.19
C ASP A 39 -17.57 16.59 -15.50
N THR A 40 -16.75 15.67 -16.02
CA THR A 40 -16.49 14.34 -15.47
C THR A 40 -14.99 14.12 -15.23
N SER A 41 -14.28 15.20 -14.93
CA SER A 41 -12.86 15.21 -14.66
C SER A 41 -12.46 14.30 -13.51
N LEU A 42 -11.26 13.73 -13.60
CA LEU A 42 -10.63 13.02 -12.50
C LEU A 42 -10.08 14.04 -11.52
N VAL A 43 -10.53 13.98 -10.26
CA VAL A 43 -10.16 14.91 -9.19
C VAL A 43 -9.38 14.17 -8.11
N VAL A 44 -8.45 14.86 -7.45
CA VAL A 44 -7.73 14.31 -6.29
C VAL A 44 -8.73 13.95 -5.18
N PRO A 45 -8.75 12.70 -4.69
CA PRO A 45 -9.65 12.29 -3.62
C PRO A 45 -9.46 13.10 -2.33
N SER A 46 -10.53 13.20 -1.56
CA SER A 46 -10.52 13.83 -0.24
C SER A 46 -9.46 13.22 0.69
N GLY A 47 -8.67 14.06 1.34
CA GLY A 47 -7.62 13.65 2.29
C GLY A 47 -6.30 13.19 1.66
N VAL A 48 -6.20 13.11 0.33
CA VAL A 48 -4.96 12.77 -0.36
C VAL A 48 -4.18 14.03 -0.71
N THR A 49 -2.92 14.10 -0.29
CA THR A 49 -1.99 15.16 -0.69
C THR A 49 -0.72 14.52 -1.21
N GLY A 50 -0.11 15.12 -2.24
CA GLY A 50 1.08 14.51 -2.82
C GLY A 50 1.62 15.23 -4.04
N ILE A 51 2.64 14.60 -4.61
CA ILE A 51 3.31 15.02 -5.85
C ILE A 51 2.97 14.01 -6.95
N ILE A 52 2.76 14.51 -8.17
CA ILE A 52 2.65 13.64 -9.34
C ILE A 52 4.06 13.16 -9.67
N MET A 53 4.23 11.84 -9.73
CA MET A 53 5.50 11.21 -10.11
C MET A 53 5.57 10.94 -11.60
N ASP A 54 4.46 10.44 -12.17
CA ASP A 54 4.40 10.00 -13.56
C ASP A 54 2.96 10.07 -14.08
N VAL A 55 2.81 10.25 -15.39
CA VAL A 55 1.52 10.24 -16.09
C VAL A 55 1.66 9.37 -17.32
N LYS A 56 0.91 8.26 -17.36
CA LYS A 56 0.86 7.36 -18.51
C LYS A 56 -0.44 7.56 -19.26
N VAL A 57 -0.32 7.83 -20.55
CA VAL A 57 -1.45 8.02 -21.46
C VAL A 57 -1.43 6.89 -22.47
N SER A 58 -2.56 6.21 -22.60
CA SER A 58 -2.80 5.18 -23.61
C SER A 58 -4.08 5.51 -24.35
N SER A 59 -4.04 5.56 -25.67
CA SER A 59 -5.17 5.89 -26.52
C SER A 59 -5.38 4.85 -27.61
N ARG A 60 -6.65 4.68 -27.96
CA ARG A 60 -7.16 3.92 -29.08
C ARG A 60 -7.82 4.93 -30.01
N VAL A 61 -7.23 5.13 -31.18
CA VAL A 61 -7.86 5.91 -32.25
C VAL A 61 -8.25 4.89 -33.33
N ASP A 62 -9.55 4.81 -33.65
CA ASP A 62 -10.11 4.10 -34.80
C ASP A 62 -9.33 2.86 -35.30
N ASN A 63 -9.57 1.70 -34.67
CA ASN A 63 -9.03 0.39 -35.11
C ASN A 63 -7.51 0.33 -35.35
N GLN A 64 -6.74 1.34 -34.96
CA GLN A 64 -5.28 1.32 -34.99
C GLN A 64 -4.76 1.74 -33.62
N PRO A 65 -3.98 0.89 -32.93
CA PRO A 65 -3.39 1.27 -31.65
C PRO A 65 -2.54 2.53 -31.87
N GLU A 66 -2.86 3.62 -31.14
CA GLU A 66 -2.07 4.84 -31.19
C GLU A 66 -0.71 4.49 -30.57
N LYS A 67 0.25 4.23 -31.45
CA LYS A 67 1.63 3.90 -31.09
C LYS A 67 2.15 5.09 -30.27
N LEU A 68 2.70 4.84 -29.07
CA LEU A 68 3.60 5.76 -28.36
C LEU A 68 4.38 6.61 -29.39
N SER A 69 4.50 7.93 -29.14
CA SER A 69 5.24 8.83 -30.04
C SER A 69 6.52 8.14 -30.52
N PRO A 70 6.83 8.13 -31.83
CA PRO A 70 8.01 7.43 -32.35
C PRO A 70 9.29 7.78 -31.58
N SER A 71 9.34 9.01 -31.03
CA SER A 71 10.40 9.48 -30.15
C SER A 71 10.43 8.80 -28.77
N ASP A 72 9.28 8.67 -28.09
CA ASP A 72 9.17 8.03 -26.77
C ASP A 72 9.40 6.51 -26.84
N ARG A 73 8.91 5.86 -27.92
CA ARG A 73 9.23 4.45 -28.22
C ARG A 73 10.72 4.25 -28.36
N ARG A 74 11.37 5.07 -29.22
CA ARG A 74 12.83 5.02 -29.40
C ARG A 74 13.57 5.27 -28.09
N ARG A 75 13.09 6.21 -27.25
CA ARG A 75 13.70 6.49 -25.94
C ARG A 75 13.61 5.28 -25.00
N GLN A 76 12.43 4.66 -24.88
CA GLN A 76 12.23 3.49 -24.02
C GLN A 76 13.01 2.27 -24.53
N THR A 77 12.99 2.00 -25.84
CA THR A 77 13.78 0.91 -26.43
C THR A 77 15.28 1.13 -26.22
N LYS A 78 15.76 2.37 -26.38
CA LYS A 78 17.17 2.72 -26.13
C LYS A 78 17.54 2.52 -24.67
N GLN A 79 16.67 2.91 -23.74
CA GLN A 79 16.89 2.72 -22.31
C GLN A 79 16.97 1.22 -21.94
N ILE A 80 16.11 0.38 -22.52
CA ILE A 80 16.15 -1.08 -22.34
C ILE A 80 17.44 -1.68 -22.91
N GLN A 81 17.87 -1.22 -24.09
CA GLN A 81 19.14 -1.65 -24.68
C GLN A 81 20.35 -1.27 -23.82
N GLU A 82 20.36 -0.06 -23.26
CA GLU A 82 21.44 0.43 -22.41
C GLU A 82 21.49 -0.32 -21.06
N GLU A 83 20.33 -0.59 -20.47
CA GLU A 83 20.21 -1.42 -19.27
C GLU A 83 20.69 -2.86 -19.53
N TYR A 84 20.22 -3.48 -20.62
CA TYR A 84 20.66 -4.81 -21.05
C TYR A 84 22.17 -4.86 -21.27
N LYS A 85 22.74 -3.87 -21.96
CA LYS A 85 24.19 -3.78 -22.18
C LYS A 85 24.96 -3.70 -20.86
N THR A 86 24.47 -2.92 -19.91
CA THR A 86 25.10 -2.79 -18.59
C THR A 86 25.05 -4.11 -17.81
N GLN A 87 23.92 -4.82 -17.87
CA GLN A 87 23.75 -6.08 -17.15
C GLN A 87 24.52 -7.24 -17.79
N ILE A 88 24.58 -7.33 -19.13
CA ILE A 88 25.36 -8.35 -19.82
C ILE A 88 26.86 -8.16 -19.59
N ASP A 89 27.35 -6.91 -19.56
CA ASP A 89 28.75 -6.62 -19.27
C ASP A 89 29.12 -7.02 -17.84
N LYS A 90 28.23 -6.77 -16.85
CA LYS A 90 28.42 -7.25 -15.46
C LYS A 90 28.45 -8.78 -15.37
N LEU A 91 27.55 -9.49 -16.07
CA LEU A 91 27.53 -10.95 -16.10
C LEU A 91 28.80 -11.52 -16.76
N ARG A 92 29.28 -10.90 -17.83
CA ARG A 92 30.55 -11.26 -18.50
C ARG A 92 31.75 -11.06 -17.58
N GLU A 93 31.75 -9.99 -16.79
CA GLU A 93 32.81 -9.73 -15.82
C GLU A 93 32.79 -10.78 -14.69
N GLY A 94 31.61 -11.13 -14.16
CA GLY A 94 31.46 -12.21 -13.17
C GLY A 94 31.86 -13.59 -13.72
N LEU A 95 31.55 -13.89 -14.97
CA LEU A 95 32.02 -15.10 -15.65
C LEU A 95 33.55 -15.10 -15.78
N THR A 96 34.13 -13.97 -16.19
CA THR A 96 35.59 -13.81 -16.28
C THR A 96 36.27 -14.02 -14.94
N GLU A 97 35.69 -13.51 -13.85
CA GLU A 97 36.21 -13.69 -12.49
C GLU A 97 36.12 -15.15 -12.03
N SER A 98 34.99 -15.81 -12.28
CA SER A 98 34.79 -17.23 -11.95
C SER A 98 35.76 -18.13 -12.71
N LEU A 99 35.97 -17.84 -14.00
CA LEU A 99 36.99 -18.51 -14.81
C LEU A 99 38.42 -18.18 -14.33
N SER A 100 38.67 -16.94 -13.90
CA SER A 100 40.00 -16.53 -13.40
C SER A 100 40.36 -17.26 -12.11
N ASN A 101 39.41 -17.47 -11.19
CA ASN A 101 39.68 -18.16 -9.93
C ASN A 101 40.17 -19.60 -10.12
N ILE A 102 39.85 -20.22 -11.26
CA ILE A 102 40.15 -21.63 -11.53
C ILE A 102 41.28 -21.77 -12.56
N LEU A 103 41.32 -20.93 -13.59
CA LEU A 103 42.18 -21.13 -14.77
C LEU A 103 43.35 -20.13 -14.85
N LEU A 104 43.41 -19.13 -13.97
CA LEU A 104 44.46 -18.11 -14.04
C LEU A 104 45.83 -18.73 -13.71
N GLY A 105 46.76 -18.65 -14.67
CA GLY A 105 48.11 -19.18 -14.51
C GLY A 105 48.29 -20.65 -14.90
N GLU A 106 47.19 -21.40 -15.13
CA GLU A 106 47.27 -22.75 -15.68
C GLU A 106 47.69 -22.74 -17.16
N LYS A 107 48.30 -23.85 -17.60
CA LYS A 107 48.62 -24.12 -19.00
C LYS A 107 47.75 -25.27 -19.47
N ILE A 108 46.93 -25.03 -20.48
CA ILE A 108 46.10 -26.07 -21.09
C ILE A 108 46.88 -26.59 -22.32
N PRO A 109 47.09 -27.90 -22.46
CA PRO A 109 47.82 -28.48 -23.59
C PRO A 109 47.01 -28.51 -24.90
N LEU A 110 45.83 -27.90 -24.92
CA LEU A 110 44.85 -27.92 -26.00
C LEU A 110 44.47 -26.49 -26.38
N ASP A 111 44.14 -26.29 -27.64
CA ASP A 111 43.61 -25.02 -28.13
C ASP A 111 42.14 -24.87 -27.71
N VAL A 112 41.77 -23.67 -27.26
CA VAL A 112 40.38 -23.29 -27.07
C VAL A 112 39.98 -22.41 -28.24
N THR A 113 39.03 -22.88 -29.04
CA THR A 113 38.60 -22.24 -30.28
C THR A 113 37.16 -21.72 -30.17
N ASN A 114 36.86 -20.73 -31.00
CA ASN A 114 35.48 -20.36 -31.28
C ASN A 114 34.92 -21.27 -32.37
N GLY A 115 33.88 -22.06 -32.07
CA GLY A 115 33.24 -22.97 -33.00
C GLY A 115 32.60 -22.31 -34.22
N GLN A 116 32.37 -20.99 -34.20
CA GLN A 116 31.83 -20.25 -35.35
C GLN A 116 32.91 -19.63 -36.25
N THR A 117 34.00 -19.11 -35.68
CA THR A 117 35.02 -18.38 -36.47
C THR A 117 36.29 -19.20 -36.70
N GLY A 118 36.45 -20.32 -36.00
CA GLY A 118 37.69 -21.10 -35.99
C GLY A 118 38.88 -20.35 -35.34
N GLU A 119 38.64 -19.17 -34.74
CA GLU A 119 39.70 -18.38 -34.12
C GLU A 119 40.15 -19.05 -32.81
N VAL A 120 41.46 -19.22 -32.67
CA VAL A 120 42.07 -19.73 -31.44
C VAL A 120 42.07 -18.62 -30.39
N ILE A 121 41.21 -18.77 -29.38
CA ILE A 121 41.09 -17.82 -28.26
C ILE A 121 42.23 -18.05 -27.27
N ILE A 122 42.51 -19.30 -26.91
CA ILE A 122 43.60 -19.69 -26.00
C ILE A 122 44.49 -20.70 -26.72
N PRO A 123 45.73 -20.33 -27.09
CA PRO A 123 46.69 -21.25 -27.68
C PRO A 123 47.18 -22.31 -26.68
N ALA A 124 47.43 -23.52 -27.17
CA ALA A 124 47.98 -24.63 -26.43
C ALA A 124 49.29 -24.24 -25.75
N ASN A 125 49.46 -24.68 -24.50
CA ASN A 125 50.62 -24.45 -23.63
C ASN A 125 50.95 -22.98 -23.30
N ARG A 126 50.09 -22.03 -23.67
CA ARG A 126 50.22 -20.63 -23.26
C ARG A 126 49.64 -20.43 -21.86
N LYS A 127 50.31 -19.59 -21.05
CA LYS A 127 49.75 -19.18 -19.74
C LYS A 127 48.48 -18.38 -19.95
N ILE A 128 47.41 -18.79 -19.28
CA ILE A 128 46.12 -18.10 -19.34
C ILE A 128 46.22 -16.75 -18.62
N THR A 129 45.85 -15.70 -19.33
CA THR A 129 45.80 -14.32 -18.81
C THR A 129 44.37 -13.83 -18.77
N LYS A 130 44.08 -12.87 -17.89
CA LYS A 130 42.72 -12.30 -17.73
C LYS A 130 42.15 -11.70 -19.02
N THR A 131 43.01 -11.23 -19.93
CA THR A 131 42.60 -10.71 -21.25
C THR A 131 42.06 -11.81 -22.17
N LEU A 132 42.67 -13.01 -22.15
CA LEU A 132 42.19 -14.17 -22.91
C LEU A 132 40.88 -14.70 -22.33
N LEU A 133 40.74 -14.69 -21.00
CA LEU A 133 39.48 -15.07 -20.34
C LEU A 133 38.33 -14.10 -20.63
N ARG A 134 38.59 -12.80 -20.78
CA ARG A 134 37.58 -11.84 -21.25
C ARG A 134 37.11 -12.14 -22.67
N LYS A 135 38.04 -12.50 -23.57
CA LYS A 135 37.69 -12.93 -24.93
C LYS A 135 36.85 -14.21 -24.90
N LEU A 136 37.21 -15.17 -24.05
CA LEU A 136 36.45 -16.41 -23.86
C LEU A 136 35.03 -16.13 -23.34
N ALA A 137 34.88 -15.27 -22.32
CA ALA A 137 33.60 -14.89 -21.75
C ALA A 137 32.69 -14.14 -22.76
N ALA A 138 33.27 -13.45 -23.74
CA ALA A 138 32.51 -12.78 -24.79
C ALA A 138 31.86 -13.76 -25.80
N VAL A 139 32.44 -14.95 -25.96
CA VAL A 139 32.05 -15.99 -26.94
C VAL A 139 31.52 -17.24 -26.22
N SER A 140 31.03 -17.12 -24.98
CA SER A 140 30.65 -18.26 -24.13
C SER A 140 29.65 -19.23 -24.78
N LYS A 141 28.81 -18.76 -25.73
CA LYS A 141 27.82 -19.59 -26.45
C LYS A 141 28.43 -20.57 -27.47
N HIS A 142 29.65 -20.34 -27.94
CA HIS A 142 30.25 -21.08 -29.07
C HIS A 142 31.68 -21.55 -28.77
N VAL A 143 31.99 -21.87 -27.52
CA VAL A 143 33.32 -22.38 -27.13
C VAL A 143 33.43 -23.86 -27.50
N GLU A 144 34.43 -24.20 -28.31
CA GLU A 144 34.78 -25.60 -28.61
C GLU A 144 36.15 -25.94 -28.02
N ILE A 145 36.21 -27.10 -27.35
CA ILE A 145 37.42 -27.64 -26.72
C ILE A 145 37.41 -29.15 -26.90
N ASP A 146 38.57 -29.71 -27.24
CA ASP A 146 38.76 -31.16 -27.28
C ASP A 146 38.51 -31.83 -25.92
N PRO A 147 38.10 -33.12 -25.90
CA PRO A 147 37.75 -33.82 -24.66
C PRO A 147 38.88 -33.80 -23.62
N SER A 148 38.65 -33.15 -22.48
CA SER A 148 39.62 -33.07 -21.38
C SER A 148 38.92 -32.85 -20.03
N PRO A 149 39.56 -33.18 -18.89
CA PRO A 149 39.03 -32.86 -17.56
C PRO A 149 38.81 -31.36 -17.33
N VAL A 150 39.63 -30.52 -17.97
CA VAL A 150 39.53 -29.05 -17.89
C VAL A 150 38.30 -28.55 -18.64
N ARG A 151 37.94 -29.17 -19.78
CA ARG A 151 36.70 -28.86 -20.51
C ARG A 151 35.46 -29.04 -19.63
N ILE A 152 35.41 -30.10 -18.82
CA ILE A 152 34.25 -30.36 -17.94
C ILE A 152 34.05 -29.18 -16.97
N LYS A 153 35.13 -28.72 -16.33
CA LYS A 153 35.10 -27.57 -15.41
C LYS A 153 34.72 -26.26 -16.12
N ILE A 154 35.29 -26.01 -17.29
CA ILE A 154 34.98 -24.80 -18.08
C ILE A 154 33.50 -24.80 -18.48
N MET A 155 32.99 -25.93 -18.98
CA MET A 155 31.60 -26.06 -19.42
C MET A 155 30.60 -26.00 -18.25
N GLU A 156 30.96 -26.48 -17.06
CA GLU A 156 30.13 -26.36 -15.85
C GLU A 156 29.95 -24.89 -15.41
N ILE A 157 31.05 -24.13 -15.39
CA ILE A 157 31.03 -22.70 -15.07
C ILE A 157 30.25 -21.93 -16.14
N ILE A 158 30.52 -22.20 -17.41
CA ILE A 158 29.79 -21.58 -18.52
C ILE A 158 28.30 -21.92 -18.42
N GLY A 159 27.92 -23.18 -18.19
CA GLY A 159 26.53 -23.62 -18.08
C GLY A 159 25.76 -22.90 -16.96
N THR A 160 26.41 -22.64 -15.82
CA THR A 160 25.81 -21.90 -14.70
C THR A 160 25.51 -20.43 -15.05
N PHE A 161 26.32 -19.81 -15.91
CA PHE A 161 26.11 -18.45 -16.39
C PHE A 161 25.25 -18.39 -17.66
N GLN A 162 25.20 -19.47 -18.46
CA GLN A 162 24.43 -19.57 -19.68
C GLN A 162 22.93 -19.38 -19.41
N SER A 163 22.40 -20.03 -18.36
CA SER A 163 21.01 -19.84 -17.94
C SER A 163 20.69 -18.39 -17.61
N LYS A 164 21.60 -17.70 -16.91
CA LYS A 164 21.46 -16.28 -16.58
C LYS A 164 21.51 -15.37 -17.82
N PHE A 165 22.35 -15.71 -18.80
CA PHE A 165 22.40 -14.98 -20.07
C PHE A 165 21.10 -15.16 -20.87
N ASP A 166 20.57 -16.38 -20.93
CA ASP A 166 19.34 -16.66 -21.68
C ASP A 166 18.10 -16.06 -20.99
N GLU A 167 18.03 -16.06 -19.65
CA GLU A 167 17.02 -15.32 -18.89
C GLU A 167 17.06 -13.82 -19.20
N LEU A 168 18.25 -13.22 -19.22
CA LEU A 168 18.45 -11.80 -19.50
C LEU A 168 18.05 -11.43 -20.95
N GLU A 169 18.36 -12.32 -21.89
CA GLU A 169 17.98 -12.17 -23.30
C GLU A 169 16.47 -12.29 -23.49
N GLY A 170 15.83 -13.26 -22.83
CA GLY A 170 14.38 -13.43 -22.81
C GLY A 170 13.65 -12.27 -22.13
N ASP A 171 14.21 -11.68 -21.06
CA ASP A 171 13.68 -10.47 -20.43
C ASP A 171 13.73 -9.26 -21.37
N ARG A 172 14.84 -9.09 -22.09
CA ARG A 172 14.97 -8.03 -23.09
C ARG A 172 13.92 -8.18 -24.19
N GLU A 173 13.76 -9.39 -24.73
CA GLU A 173 12.80 -9.67 -25.79
C GLU A 173 11.36 -9.46 -25.32
N ARG A 174 11.00 -9.92 -24.12
CA ARG A 174 9.69 -9.65 -23.49
C ARG A 174 9.42 -8.16 -23.30
N LYS A 175 10.41 -7.39 -22.84
CA LYS A 175 10.25 -5.94 -22.66
C LYS A 175 10.07 -5.22 -24.00
N ILE A 176 10.86 -5.58 -25.02
CA ILE A 176 10.73 -5.00 -26.36
C ILE A 176 9.38 -5.37 -26.97
N SER A 177 8.99 -6.64 -26.92
CA SER A 177 7.72 -7.11 -27.47
C SER A 177 6.52 -6.48 -26.75
N SER A 178 6.58 -6.24 -25.44
CA SER A 178 5.53 -5.53 -24.71
C SER A 178 5.34 -4.09 -25.17
N ILE A 179 6.42 -3.39 -25.54
CA ILE A 179 6.36 -2.02 -26.08
C ILE A 179 5.83 -2.01 -27.52
N GLU A 180 6.18 -3.04 -28.30
CA GLU A 180 5.73 -3.20 -29.68
C GLU A 180 4.24 -3.58 -29.77
N ALA A 181 3.82 -4.57 -28.97
CA ALA A 181 2.45 -5.05 -28.86
C ALA A 181 1.49 -3.96 -28.33
N GLY A 182 2.00 -3.03 -27.51
CA GLY A 182 1.20 -2.00 -26.88
C GLY A 182 0.31 -2.55 -25.76
N ASP A 183 -0.11 -1.67 -24.86
CA ASP A 183 -0.99 -2.02 -23.74
C ASP A 183 -2.41 -2.20 -24.30
N ASP A 184 -2.84 -3.45 -24.52
CA ASP A 184 -4.20 -3.73 -24.99
C ASP A 184 -5.19 -3.55 -23.84
N ASN A 185 -5.65 -2.31 -23.66
CA ASN A 185 -6.65 -2.00 -22.66
C ASN A 185 -7.99 -2.60 -23.08
N GLY A 186 -8.34 -3.78 -22.57
CA GLY A 186 -9.56 -4.54 -22.86
C GLY A 186 -10.91 -3.89 -22.54
N SER A 187 -11.12 -2.62 -22.87
CA SER A 187 -12.42 -1.94 -22.76
C SER A 187 -12.56 -0.91 -23.88
N GLY A 188 -13.80 -0.63 -24.32
CA GLY A 188 -14.14 0.37 -25.33
C GLY A 188 -13.81 1.84 -24.97
N ALA A 189 -12.80 2.07 -24.13
CA ALA A 189 -12.30 3.38 -23.79
C ALA A 189 -11.37 3.92 -24.91
N ILE A 190 -11.69 5.11 -25.43
CA ILE A 190 -10.91 5.82 -26.46
C ILE A 190 -9.54 6.25 -25.92
N LYS A 191 -9.47 6.72 -24.67
CA LYS A 191 -8.23 7.17 -24.03
C LYS A 191 -8.28 6.86 -22.54
N GLN A 192 -7.22 6.27 -22.03
CA GLN A 192 -7.00 6.02 -20.62
C GLN A 192 -5.77 6.80 -20.15
N VAL A 193 -5.92 7.51 -19.04
CA VAL A 193 -4.87 8.29 -18.40
C VAL A 193 -4.68 7.75 -16.99
N LYS A 194 -3.47 7.29 -16.68
CA LYS A 194 -3.05 6.80 -15.36
C LYS A 194 -2.10 7.84 -14.75
N VAL A 195 -2.50 8.45 -13.64
CA VAL A 195 -1.68 9.43 -12.90
C VAL A 195 -1.13 8.75 -11.65
N TYR A 196 0.19 8.68 -11.52
CA TYR A 196 0.86 8.13 -10.35
C TYR A 196 1.16 9.25 -9.35
N VAL A 197 0.58 9.16 -8.16
CA VAL A 197 0.75 10.13 -7.09
C VAL A 197 1.57 9.50 -5.97
N ALA A 198 2.64 10.18 -5.56
CA ALA A 198 3.40 9.81 -4.37
C ALA A 198 3.01 10.71 -3.19
N THR A 199 2.71 10.05 -2.08
CA THR A 199 2.35 10.66 -0.80
C THR A 199 3.39 10.26 0.24
N LYS A 200 3.85 11.23 1.04
CA LYS A 200 4.74 10.97 2.19
C LYS A 200 3.94 11.10 3.48
N GLU A 201 3.59 9.98 4.09
CA GLU A 201 2.85 9.96 5.36
C GLU A 201 3.79 9.84 6.57
N LYS A 202 3.74 10.84 7.45
CA LYS A 202 4.43 10.81 8.75
C LYS A 202 3.68 9.93 9.76
N LEU A 203 4.30 9.64 10.90
CA LEU A 203 3.64 8.98 12.02
C LEU A 203 2.61 9.94 12.64
N HIS A 204 1.39 9.46 12.85
CA HIS A 204 0.33 10.23 13.49
C HIS A 204 -0.31 9.47 14.66
N VAL A 205 -1.00 10.19 15.54
CA VAL A 205 -1.87 9.61 16.55
C VAL A 205 -2.95 8.76 15.86
N GLY A 206 -3.12 7.53 16.33
CA GLY A 206 -4.00 6.54 15.70
C GLY A 206 -3.29 5.54 14.78
N ASP A 207 -2.04 5.78 14.39
CA ASP A 207 -1.26 4.80 13.61
C ASP A 207 -0.93 3.57 14.45
N LYS A 208 -0.93 2.40 13.80
CA LYS A 208 -0.61 1.14 14.46
C LYS A 208 0.88 0.82 14.35
N MET A 209 1.50 0.62 15.51
CA MET A 209 2.90 0.20 15.67
C MET A 209 2.95 -1.21 16.26
N ALA A 210 4.03 -1.94 16.01
CA ALA A 210 4.24 -3.26 16.60
C ALA A 210 5.72 -3.55 16.83
N GLY A 211 6.03 -4.21 17.95
CA GLY A 211 7.33 -4.89 18.09
C GLY A 211 7.32 -6.25 17.41
N ARG A 212 8.50 -6.89 17.38
CA ARG A 212 8.69 -8.23 16.78
C ARG A 212 8.04 -9.36 17.59
N HIS A 213 7.68 -9.10 18.85
CA HIS A 213 7.14 -10.08 19.79
C HIS A 213 5.60 -10.06 19.89
N GLY A 214 4.92 -9.58 18.85
CA GLY A 214 3.45 -9.53 18.80
C GLY A 214 2.82 -8.43 19.68
N ASN A 215 3.64 -7.60 20.32
CA ASN A 215 3.23 -6.42 21.08
C ASN A 215 2.78 -5.32 20.11
N LYS A 216 1.48 -5.31 19.79
CA LYS A 216 0.85 -4.30 18.94
C LYS A 216 0.28 -3.17 19.81
N GLY A 217 0.40 -1.94 19.34
CA GLY A 217 -0.14 -0.75 19.98
C GLY A 217 -0.61 0.27 18.95
N VAL A 218 -1.42 1.21 19.40
CA VAL A 218 -1.81 2.39 18.62
C VAL A 218 -1.15 3.60 19.27
N VAL A 219 -0.57 4.49 18.47
CA VAL A 219 0.04 5.72 18.99
C VAL A 219 -1.06 6.59 19.59
N ALA A 220 -1.02 6.78 20.91
CA ALA A 220 -2.05 7.55 21.63
C ALA A 220 -1.74 9.05 21.68
N LYS A 221 -0.47 9.42 21.85
CA LYS A 221 -0.01 10.81 21.94
C LYS A 221 1.40 10.93 21.38
N ILE A 222 1.68 12.03 20.70
CA ILE A 222 3.03 12.47 20.37
C ILE A 222 3.30 13.66 21.29
N VAL A 223 4.34 13.56 22.11
CA VAL A 223 4.71 14.58 23.09
C VAL A 223 6.03 15.24 22.68
N PRO A 224 6.26 16.49 23.12
CA PRO A 224 7.57 17.13 23.01
C PRO A 224 8.66 16.33 23.75
N GLU A 225 9.91 16.54 23.37
CA GLU A 225 11.06 15.81 23.93
C GLU A 225 11.31 16.17 25.39
N GLU A 226 11.09 17.44 25.76
CA GLU A 226 11.20 17.96 27.12
C GLU A 226 10.18 17.35 28.10
N ASP A 227 9.07 16.84 27.58
CA ASP A 227 8.01 16.20 28.36
C ASP A 227 8.29 14.71 28.63
N MET A 228 9.28 14.12 27.95
CA MET A 228 9.58 12.70 28.05
C MET A 228 10.42 12.40 29.30
N PRO A 229 10.20 11.24 29.96
CA PRO A 229 11.10 10.78 30.99
C PRO A 229 12.52 10.63 30.46
N PHE A 230 13.51 11.03 31.25
CA PHE A 230 14.91 11.05 30.84
C PHE A 230 15.82 10.30 31.82
N LEU A 231 16.94 9.80 31.28
CA LEU A 231 17.98 9.09 32.01
C LEU A 231 18.85 10.07 32.83
N PRO A 232 19.65 9.60 33.81
CA PRO A 232 20.51 10.48 34.61
C PRO A 232 21.57 11.23 33.79
N ASP A 233 21.85 10.78 32.57
CA ASP A 233 22.74 11.46 31.62
C ASP A 233 22.03 12.54 30.78
N GLY A 234 20.74 12.79 31.03
CA GLY A 234 19.92 13.76 30.31
C GLY A 234 19.25 13.19 29.05
N THR A 235 19.52 11.94 28.67
CA THR A 235 18.95 11.36 27.43
C THR A 235 17.46 11.07 27.61
N PRO A 236 16.56 11.65 26.79
CA PRO A 236 15.14 11.37 26.87
C PRO A 236 14.80 10.00 26.24
N VAL A 237 13.75 9.38 26.75
CA VAL A 237 13.19 8.15 26.17
C VAL A 237 12.38 8.50 24.92
N GLU A 238 12.44 7.68 23.87
CA GLU A 238 11.68 7.93 22.62
C GLU A 238 10.25 7.37 22.67
N ILE A 239 10.04 6.21 23.34
CA ILE A 239 8.76 5.51 23.39
C ILE A 239 8.53 4.95 24.80
N CYS A 240 7.40 5.31 25.41
CA CYS A 240 6.93 4.70 26.64
C CYS A 240 5.96 3.55 26.36
N LEU A 241 6.29 2.34 26.82
CA LEU A 241 5.46 1.14 26.66
C LEU A 241 4.85 0.72 28.00
N ASN A 242 3.61 0.20 27.95
CA ASN A 242 2.92 -0.27 29.15
C ASN A 242 3.48 -1.65 29.60
N PRO A 243 4.02 -1.78 30.82
CA PRO A 243 4.58 -3.04 31.31
C PRO A 243 3.53 -4.14 31.53
N LEU A 244 2.26 -3.79 31.75
CA LEU A 244 1.18 -4.75 32.04
C LEU A 244 0.91 -5.73 30.88
N GLY A 245 1.32 -5.37 29.67
CA GLY A 245 1.16 -6.22 28.49
C GLY A 245 2.09 -7.44 28.48
N VAL A 246 3.21 -7.40 29.22
CA VAL A 246 4.23 -8.47 29.19
C VAL A 246 3.78 -9.70 29.98
N PRO A 247 3.34 -9.58 31.25
CA PRO A 247 2.93 -10.75 32.04
C PRO A 247 1.69 -11.43 31.46
N SER A 248 0.69 -10.66 31.03
CA SER A 248 -0.57 -11.19 30.50
C SER A 248 -0.39 -11.98 29.19
N ARG A 249 0.55 -11.57 28.34
CA ARG A 249 0.79 -12.20 27.03
C ARG A 249 1.97 -13.19 27.02
N MET A 250 2.70 -13.29 28.12
CA MET A 250 3.89 -14.16 28.29
C MET A 250 4.95 -13.99 27.20
N ASN A 251 5.05 -12.81 26.58
CA ASN A 251 6.02 -12.51 25.53
C ASN A 251 7.27 -11.84 26.09
N VAL A 252 7.96 -12.55 27.00
CA VAL A 252 9.14 -12.08 27.75
C VAL A 252 10.33 -11.76 26.84
N GLY A 253 10.38 -12.35 25.64
CA GLY A 253 11.43 -12.08 24.64
C GLY A 253 11.64 -10.60 24.34
N GLN A 254 10.58 -9.76 24.41
CA GLN A 254 10.71 -8.32 24.20
C GLN A 254 11.58 -7.63 25.26
N VAL A 255 11.58 -8.15 26.50
CA VAL A 255 12.41 -7.63 27.59
C VAL A 255 13.86 -8.01 27.37
N LEU A 256 14.12 -9.26 26.95
CA LEU A 256 15.45 -9.74 26.59
C LEU A 256 16.02 -8.96 25.39
N GLU A 257 15.20 -8.69 24.38
CA GLU A 257 15.54 -7.82 23.25
C GLU A 257 15.91 -6.42 23.73
N THR A 258 15.11 -5.83 24.61
CA THR A 258 15.32 -4.47 25.15
C THR A 258 16.66 -4.37 25.90
N HIS A 259 16.95 -5.34 26.77
CA HIS A 259 18.20 -5.41 27.53
C HIS A 259 19.41 -5.55 26.61
N LEU A 260 19.37 -6.53 25.69
CA LEU A 260 20.47 -6.78 24.77
C LEU A 260 20.68 -5.61 23.82
N GLY A 261 19.60 -5.00 23.32
CA GLY A 261 19.63 -3.82 22.47
C GLY A 261 20.32 -2.63 23.14
N TRP A 262 20.13 -2.47 24.46
CA TRP A 262 20.80 -1.42 25.22
C TRP A 262 22.31 -1.64 25.30
N ALA A 263 22.74 -2.85 25.64
CA ALA A 263 24.16 -3.19 25.67
C ALA A 263 24.81 -3.03 24.28
N CYS A 264 24.17 -3.54 23.23
CA CYS A 264 24.64 -3.41 21.85
C CYS A 264 24.83 -1.95 21.42
N LYS A 265 23.87 -1.08 21.74
CA LYS A 265 23.94 0.34 21.39
C LYS A 265 25.10 1.04 22.07
N LYS A 266 25.37 0.73 23.35
CA LYS A 266 26.45 1.35 24.13
C LYS A 266 27.83 0.84 23.70
N LEU A 267 27.94 -0.46 23.38
CA LEU A 267 29.18 -1.09 22.90
C LEU A 267 29.44 -0.84 21.41
N GLY A 268 28.45 -0.36 20.65
CA GLY A 268 28.56 -0.15 19.20
C GLY A 268 28.62 -1.46 18.39
N ILE A 269 28.17 -2.58 18.95
CA ILE A 269 28.20 -3.90 18.32
C ILE A 269 26.85 -4.27 17.71
N LYS A 270 26.89 -5.12 16.68
CA LYS A 270 25.69 -5.76 16.10
C LYS A 270 25.70 -7.24 16.47
N LEU A 271 24.57 -7.74 16.95
CA LEU A 271 24.41 -9.15 17.31
C LEU A 271 23.33 -9.81 16.44
N SER A 272 23.53 -11.11 16.18
CA SER A 272 22.54 -11.99 15.61
C SER A 272 22.23 -13.09 16.62
N THR A 273 20.94 -13.37 16.83
CA THR A 273 20.48 -14.42 17.73
C THR A 273 19.64 -15.42 16.92
N PRO A 274 20.11 -16.66 16.73
CA PRO A 274 19.30 -17.72 16.13
C PRO A 274 17.98 -17.94 16.88
N VAL A 275 16.95 -18.43 16.18
CA VAL A 275 15.59 -18.55 16.73
C VAL A 275 15.50 -19.52 17.91
N PHE A 276 16.21 -20.66 17.83
CA PHE A 276 16.18 -21.72 18.85
C PHE A 276 17.50 -21.91 19.59
N ASP A 277 18.58 -21.28 19.12
CA ASP A 277 19.91 -21.31 19.75
C ASP A 277 20.35 -19.87 20.08
N GLY A 278 19.51 -19.21 20.89
CA GLY A 278 19.66 -17.81 21.25
C GLY A 278 20.70 -17.57 22.35
N ILE A 279 20.96 -16.30 22.62
CA ILE A 279 21.88 -15.89 23.70
C ILE A 279 21.22 -16.18 25.06
N PRO A 280 21.86 -16.96 25.96
CA PRO A 280 21.31 -17.21 27.29
C PRO A 280 21.32 -15.94 28.13
N GLU A 281 20.36 -15.82 29.07
CA GLU A 281 20.21 -14.63 29.92
C GLU A 281 21.50 -14.23 30.64
N LYS A 282 22.29 -15.20 31.11
CA LYS A 282 23.58 -14.96 31.77
C LYS A 282 24.50 -14.12 30.90
N LYS A 283 24.59 -14.44 29.61
CA LYS A 283 25.42 -13.73 28.64
C LYS A 283 24.84 -12.35 28.30
N VAL A 284 23.51 -12.17 28.32
CA VAL A 284 22.89 -10.83 28.22
C VAL A 284 23.32 -9.94 29.39
N ARG A 285 23.34 -10.48 30.62
CA ARG A 285 23.82 -9.75 31.81
C ARG A 285 25.32 -9.45 31.74
N GLU A 286 26.13 -10.33 31.17
CA GLU A 286 27.55 -10.09 30.89
C GLU A 286 27.74 -8.91 29.93
N TYR A 287 26.99 -8.86 28.82
CA TYR A 287 27.02 -7.74 27.89
C TYR A 287 26.59 -6.41 28.54
N LEU A 288 25.57 -6.42 29.39
CA LEU A 288 25.18 -5.22 30.17
C LEU A 288 26.34 -4.75 31.07
N LYS A 289 27.01 -5.69 31.75
CA LYS A 289 28.15 -5.38 32.61
C LYS A 289 29.33 -4.83 31.83
N GLU A 290 29.65 -5.42 30.68
CA GLU A 290 30.71 -4.95 29.76
C GLU A 290 30.41 -3.54 29.24
N ALA A 291 29.14 -3.24 28.97
CA ALA A 291 28.66 -1.92 28.56
C ALA A 291 28.66 -0.86 29.68
N GLY A 292 28.99 -1.23 30.92
CA GLY A 292 28.87 -0.34 32.09
C GLY A 292 27.42 -0.02 32.47
N LEU A 293 26.46 -0.86 32.10
CA LEU A 293 25.04 -0.71 32.39
C LEU A 293 24.61 -1.59 33.59
N PRO A 294 23.49 -1.25 34.27
CA PRO A 294 22.96 -2.09 35.34
C PRO A 294 22.62 -3.50 34.85
N THR A 295 23.09 -4.52 35.56
CA THR A 295 22.84 -5.94 35.19
C THR A 295 21.37 -6.34 35.26
N THR A 296 20.54 -5.54 35.94
CA THR A 296 19.08 -5.71 36.01
C THR A 296 18.36 -5.20 34.76
N GLY A 297 19.03 -4.45 33.89
CA GLY A 297 18.42 -3.77 32.74
C GLY A 297 17.50 -2.60 33.14
N LYS A 298 17.51 -2.19 34.41
CA LYS A 298 16.69 -1.10 34.95
C LYS A 298 17.55 0.12 35.27
N SER A 299 17.02 1.31 35.02
CA SER A 299 17.63 2.56 35.43
C SER A 299 16.64 3.45 36.16
N THR A 300 17.17 4.35 36.98
CA THR A 300 16.42 5.51 37.46
C THR A 300 16.08 6.41 36.27
N LEU A 301 14.86 6.92 36.25
CA LEU A 301 14.37 7.92 35.32
C LEU A 301 13.86 9.12 36.10
N TYR A 302 13.89 10.29 35.46
CA TYR A 302 13.31 11.53 35.96
C TYR A 302 12.15 11.91 35.06
N ASP A 303 11.07 12.43 35.63
CA ASP A 303 9.93 12.96 34.88
C ASP A 303 10.34 14.25 34.16
N GLY A 304 10.14 14.32 32.84
CA GLY A 304 10.48 15.50 32.04
C GLY A 304 9.71 16.76 32.45
N ARG A 305 8.50 16.60 33.00
CA ARG A 305 7.65 17.75 33.37
C ARG A 305 8.01 18.38 34.70
N THR A 306 8.28 17.54 35.69
CA THR A 306 8.52 17.98 37.08
C THR A 306 10.00 18.00 37.42
N GLY A 307 10.83 17.23 36.71
CA GLY A 307 12.23 16.97 37.05
C GLY A 307 12.39 15.99 38.23
N GLU A 308 11.28 15.50 38.81
CA GLU A 308 11.33 14.61 39.95
C GLU A 308 11.74 13.20 39.55
N LYS A 309 12.43 12.52 40.45
CA LYS A 309 12.86 11.14 40.26
C LYS A 309 11.66 10.21 40.36
N ILE A 310 11.52 9.29 39.40
CA ILE A 310 10.53 8.21 39.47
C ILE A 310 10.92 7.22 40.58
N ASP A 311 9.97 6.87 41.44
CA ASP A 311 10.19 6.07 42.66
C ASP A 311 10.89 4.73 42.40
N GLN A 312 10.44 4.01 41.37
CA GLN A 312 10.97 2.70 41.01
C GLN A 312 11.87 2.78 39.79
N GLN A 313 12.92 1.95 39.76
CA GLN A 313 13.74 1.79 38.58
C GLN A 313 12.94 1.12 37.46
N VAL A 314 13.00 1.71 36.27
CA VAL A 314 12.23 1.30 35.09
C VAL A 314 13.15 0.57 34.12
N VAL A 315 12.63 -0.43 33.41
CA VAL A 315 13.36 -1.10 32.32
C VAL A 315 13.53 -0.11 31.18
N VAL A 316 14.77 0.13 30.78
CA VAL A 316 15.13 1.00 29.65
C VAL A 316 15.96 0.19 28.67
N GLY A 317 15.90 0.53 27.39
CA GLY A 317 16.74 -0.09 26.38
C GLY A 317 16.20 0.13 24.98
N TYR A 318 16.71 -0.65 24.04
CA TYR A 318 16.34 -0.53 22.63
C TYR A 318 15.57 -1.75 22.16
N ILE A 319 14.33 -1.53 21.75
CA ILE A 319 13.46 -2.53 21.14
C ILE A 319 13.21 -2.16 19.67
N TYR A 320 13.20 -3.15 18.79
CA TYR A 320 12.94 -2.91 17.38
C TYR A 320 11.44 -2.75 17.11
N MET A 321 11.02 -1.55 16.73
CA MET A 321 9.63 -1.20 16.47
C MET A 321 9.36 -1.04 14.97
N LEU A 322 8.22 -1.56 14.54
CA LEU A 322 7.71 -1.53 13.16
C LEU A 322 6.46 -0.65 13.07
N LYS A 323 6.37 0.16 12.01
CA LYS A 323 5.12 0.81 11.60
C LYS A 323 4.34 -0.14 10.70
N LEU A 324 3.12 -0.49 11.08
CA LEU A 324 2.27 -1.36 10.27
C LEU A 324 1.52 -0.53 9.22
N ASN A 325 1.17 -1.15 8.08
CA ASN A 325 0.32 -0.55 7.06
C ASN A 325 -1.17 -0.51 7.48
N HIS A 326 -1.41 -0.06 8.70
CA HIS A 326 -2.73 0.21 9.28
C HIS A 326 -2.75 1.66 9.73
N LEU A 327 -2.71 2.54 8.74
CA LEU A 327 -2.64 3.99 8.91
C LEU A 327 -4.02 4.54 9.29
N VAL A 328 -4.03 5.54 10.17
CA VAL A 328 -5.27 6.17 10.62
C VAL A 328 -5.96 6.92 9.49
N SER A 329 -5.19 7.59 8.62
CA SER A 329 -5.62 8.31 7.41
C SER A 329 -6.49 7.42 6.50
N HIS A 330 -6.12 6.15 6.37
CA HIS A 330 -6.85 5.19 5.56
C HIS A 330 -8.15 4.71 6.21
N LYS A 331 -8.25 4.77 7.54
CA LYS A 331 -9.41 4.26 8.30
C LYS A 331 -10.46 5.32 8.63
N ILE A 332 -10.07 6.57 8.85
CA ILE A 332 -11.04 7.64 9.12
C ILE A 332 -11.96 7.79 7.92
N HIS A 333 -13.26 7.77 8.19
CA HIS A 333 -14.33 7.95 7.22
C HIS A 333 -15.53 8.58 7.92
N ALA A 334 -16.10 9.61 7.31
CA ALA A 334 -17.29 10.27 7.79
C ALA A 334 -18.17 10.66 6.60
N ARG A 335 -19.47 10.71 6.85
CA ARG A 335 -20.47 11.03 5.84
C ARG A 335 -21.59 11.82 6.49
N ALA A 336 -22.02 12.90 5.82
CA ALA A 336 -23.29 13.56 6.10
C ALA A 336 -24.36 13.03 5.13
N VAL A 337 -24.29 13.45 3.87
CA VAL A 337 -25.12 12.97 2.76
C VAL A 337 -24.21 12.44 1.65
N GLY A 338 -24.70 11.51 0.84
CA GLY A 338 -23.90 10.89 -0.22
C GLY A 338 -24.76 10.06 -1.17
N PRO A 339 -24.16 9.21 -2.00
CA PRO A 339 -24.89 8.38 -2.95
C PRO A 339 -25.70 7.27 -2.27
N TYR A 340 -26.80 6.91 -2.90
CA TYR A 340 -27.73 5.88 -2.46
C TYR A 340 -27.85 4.77 -3.49
N SER A 341 -28.19 3.57 -3.03
CA SER A 341 -28.51 2.42 -3.88
C SER A 341 -29.75 2.72 -4.71
N LEU A 342 -29.73 2.34 -5.99
CA LEU A 342 -30.89 2.51 -6.88
C LEU A 342 -32.06 1.61 -6.47
N VAL A 343 -31.76 0.43 -5.92
CA VAL A 343 -32.76 -0.60 -5.60
C VAL A 343 -33.38 -0.31 -4.24
N THR A 344 -32.55 -0.27 -3.19
CA THR A 344 -33.02 -0.20 -1.80
C THR A 344 -33.11 1.21 -1.25
N GLN A 345 -32.64 2.22 -2.00
CA GLN A 345 -32.54 3.61 -1.56
C GLN A 345 -31.70 3.84 -0.30
N GLN A 346 -30.96 2.84 0.16
CA GLN A 346 -30.04 2.94 1.30
C GLN A 346 -28.71 3.61 0.92
N PRO A 347 -28.00 4.24 1.88
CA PRO A 347 -26.64 4.72 1.68
C PRO A 347 -25.74 3.61 1.12
N LEU A 348 -24.92 3.92 0.11
CA LEU A 348 -23.93 2.95 -0.41
C LEU A 348 -22.95 2.49 0.69
N GLY A 349 -22.30 1.35 0.47
CA GLY A 349 -21.32 0.79 1.41
C GLY A 349 -19.87 1.19 1.07
N GLY A 350 -19.06 1.38 2.12
CA GLY A 350 -17.61 1.50 2.00
C GLY A 350 -17.10 2.91 1.69
N LYS A 351 -15.87 3.19 2.15
CA LYS A 351 -15.22 4.51 2.08
C LYS A 351 -15.07 5.04 0.64
N ALA A 352 -14.74 4.16 -0.31
CA ALA A 352 -14.51 4.54 -1.70
C ALA A 352 -15.77 5.12 -2.39
N GLN A 353 -16.96 4.72 -1.95
CA GLN A 353 -18.24 5.18 -2.47
C GLN A 353 -18.87 6.28 -1.61
N TYR A 354 -18.10 6.88 -0.69
CA TYR A 354 -18.64 7.76 0.36
C TYR A 354 -19.80 7.11 1.11
N GLY A 355 -19.65 5.83 1.47
CA GLY A 355 -20.71 5.00 2.03
C GLY A 355 -21.11 5.34 3.47
N GLY A 356 -22.27 4.87 3.90
CA GLY A 356 -22.73 4.96 5.28
C GLY A 356 -22.13 3.88 6.17
N GLN A 357 -22.20 4.07 7.49
CA GLN A 357 -21.88 3.02 8.45
C GLN A 357 -23.05 2.03 8.53
N ARG A 358 -22.75 0.74 8.54
CA ARG A 358 -23.79 -0.28 8.74
C ARG A 358 -24.25 -0.23 10.19
N PHE A 359 -25.55 -0.01 10.38
CA PHE A 359 -26.25 -0.19 11.64
C PHE A 359 -26.97 -1.53 11.59
N GLY A 360 -26.50 -2.51 12.36
CA GLY A 360 -26.97 -3.89 12.31
C GLY A 360 -28.02 -4.19 13.36
N GLU A 361 -28.44 -5.45 13.37
CA GLU A 361 -29.46 -5.98 14.28
C GLU A 361 -29.04 -5.86 15.76
N MET A 362 -27.78 -6.15 16.09
CA MET A 362 -27.30 -6.05 17.48
C MET A 362 -27.32 -4.60 17.99
N GLU A 363 -27.04 -3.63 17.12
CA GLU A 363 -27.14 -2.21 17.48
C GLU A 363 -28.59 -1.75 17.64
N VAL A 364 -29.53 -2.32 16.87
CA VAL A 364 -30.98 -2.12 17.06
C VAL A 364 -31.40 -2.61 18.43
N TRP A 365 -31.06 -3.85 18.80
CA TRP A 365 -31.40 -4.41 20.12
C TRP A 365 -30.84 -3.56 21.27
N ALA A 366 -29.63 -3.02 21.09
CA ALA A 366 -29.05 -2.12 22.08
C ALA A 366 -29.93 -0.87 22.29
N LEU A 367 -30.40 -0.23 21.23
CA LEU A 367 -31.29 0.94 21.34
C LEU A 367 -32.67 0.59 21.89
N GLU A 368 -33.21 -0.57 21.55
CA GLU A 368 -34.47 -1.08 22.11
C GLU A 368 -34.36 -1.30 23.61
N ALA A 369 -33.25 -1.88 24.09
CA ALA A 369 -32.99 -2.09 25.52
C ALA A 369 -32.93 -0.77 26.31
N TYR A 370 -32.47 0.32 25.68
CA TYR A 370 -32.50 1.66 26.27
C TYR A 370 -33.86 2.36 26.17
N GLY A 371 -34.82 1.81 25.42
CA GLY A 371 -36.10 2.48 25.12
C GLY A 371 -35.94 3.71 24.21
N ALA A 372 -34.86 3.78 23.43
CA ALA A 372 -34.54 4.94 22.59
C ALA A 372 -35.34 4.95 21.26
N ALA A 373 -36.67 4.97 21.37
CA ALA A 373 -37.60 4.80 20.24
C ALA A 373 -37.41 5.83 19.13
N HIS A 374 -37.27 7.13 19.46
CA HIS A 374 -37.08 8.19 18.46
C HIS A 374 -35.72 8.09 17.75
N THR A 375 -34.66 7.77 18.49
CA THR A 375 -33.32 7.56 17.90
C THR A 375 -33.33 6.39 16.94
N LEU A 376 -33.97 5.28 17.32
CA LEU A 376 -34.09 4.11 16.47
C LEU A 376 -34.93 4.40 15.22
N GLN A 377 -36.07 5.06 15.38
CA GLN A 377 -36.94 5.47 14.27
C GLN A 377 -36.16 6.36 13.29
N GLU A 378 -35.44 7.37 13.77
CA GLU A 378 -34.65 8.27 12.93
C GLU A 378 -33.56 7.52 12.13
N ILE A 379 -32.82 6.62 12.80
CA ILE A 379 -31.73 5.85 12.18
C ILE A 379 -32.27 4.92 11.08
N LEU A 380 -33.37 4.22 11.33
CA LEU A 380 -33.92 3.23 10.41
C LEU A 380 -34.76 3.85 9.27
N THR A 381 -35.21 5.10 9.39
CA THR A 381 -36.06 5.76 8.39
C THR A 381 -35.29 6.88 7.68
N VAL A 382 -35.34 8.10 8.21
CA VAL A 382 -34.87 9.34 7.55
C VAL A 382 -33.36 9.40 7.34
N LYS A 383 -32.57 8.68 8.14
CA LYS A 383 -31.11 8.55 7.94
C LYS A 383 -30.72 7.41 6.98
N SER A 384 -31.67 6.57 6.59
CA SER A 384 -31.46 5.38 5.77
C SER A 384 -32.21 5.51 4.43
N ASP A 385 -33.41 4.95 4.33
CA ASP A 385 -34.11 4.65 3.08
C ASP A 385 -35.50 5.30 2.96
N ASP A 386 -35.89 6.18 3.88
CA ASP A 386 -37.03 7.07 3.65
C ASP A 386 -36.63 8.24 2.71
N VAL A 387 -36.97 8.10 1.43
CA VAL A 387 -36.58 9.03 0.37
C VAL A 387 -37.15 10.44 0.57
N GLN A 388 -38.38 10.55 1.06
CA GLN A 388 -39.01 11.86 1.28
C GLN A 388 -38.60 12.45 2.62
N GLY A 389 -38.56 11.63 3.67
CA GLY A 389 -38.18 12.04 5.01
C GLY A 389 -36.74 12.55 5.07
N ARG A 390 -35.79 11.92 4.36
CA ARG A 390 -34.39 12.39 4.32
C ARG A 390 -34.22 13.78 3.70
N THR A 391 -35.02 14.13 2.69
CA THR A 391 -34.97 15.45 2.06
C THR A 391 -35.58 16.50 2.97
N LYS A 392 -36.75 16.20 3.56
CA LYS A 392 -37.44 17.08 4.50
C LYS A 392 -36.60 17.38 5.74
N ILE A 393 -35.99 16.36 6.34
CA ILE A 393 -35.17 16.57 7.54
C ILE A 393 -33.92 17.40 7.22
N TYR A 394 -33.32 17.23 6.04
CA TYR A 394 -32.20 18.07 5.60
C TYR A 394 -32.63 19.53 5.46
N GLU A 395 -33.77 19.80 4.83
CA GLU A 395 -34.33 21.15 4.73
C GLU A 395 -34.65 21.77 6.09
N SER A 396 -35.26 21.01 7.00
CA SER A 396 -35.56 21.46 8.35
C SER A 396 -34.28 21.80 9.12
N LEU A 397 -33.27 20.95 9.07
CA LEU A 397 -31.96 21.18 9.70
C LEU A 397 -31.29 22.47 9.20
N VAL A 398 -31.35 22.72 7.88
CA VAL A 398 -30.82 23.97 7.28
C VAL A 398 -31.61 25.20 7.74
N LYS A 399 -32.93 25.06 7.95
CA LYS A 399 -33.80 26.12 8.48
C LYS A 399 -33.66 26.30 10.00
N GLY A 400 -32.92 25.43 10.69
CA GLY A 400 -32.78 25.44 12.15
C GLY A 400 -33.95 24.81 12.91
N ASP A 401 -34.82 24.06 12.22
CA ASP A 401 -35.92 23.31 12.81
C ASP A 401 -35.57 21.82 12.90
N ASN A 402 -35.86 21.19 14.04
CA ASN A 402 -35.51 19.80 14.33
C ASN A 402 -36.75 18.88 14.38
N THR A 403 -37.74 19.15 13.54
CA THR A 403 -38.93 18.29 13.41
C THR A 403 -38.60 17.00 12.64
N LEU A 404 -38.85 15.85 13.25
CA LEU A 404 -38.78 14.55 12.60
C LEU A 404 -40.15 14.18 12.03
N VAL A 405 -40.24 14.00 10.71
CA VAL A 405 -41.42 13.43 10.04
C VAL A 405 -40.96 12.19 9.29
N ALA A 406 -41.12 11.02 9.91
CA ALA A 406 -40.75 9.73 9.33
C ALA A 406 -41.91 9.13 8.53
N GLY A 407 -41.62 8.68 7.31
CA GLY A 407 -42.50 7.88 6.48
C GLY A 407 -42.18 6.38 6.56
N THR A 408 -42.70 5.63 5.59
CA THR A 408 -42.42 4.20 5.45
C THR A 408 -41.07 3.98 4.77
N PRO A 409 -40.18 3.13 5.32
CA PRO A 409 -38.93 2.73 4.68
C PRO A 409 -39.15 2.14 3.28
N GLU A 410 -38.26 2.46 2.32
CA GLU A 410 -38.36 1.89 0.98
C GLU A 410 -38.07 0.39 0.95
N SER A 411 -37.22 -0.11 1.85
CA SER A 411 -37.00 -1.56 2.02
C SER A 411 -38.29 -2.34 2.31
N PHE A 412 -39.22 -1.76 3.07
CA PHE A 412 -40.51 -2.38 3.35
C PHE A 412 -41.43 -2.36 2.11
N ASN A 413 -41.40 -1.28 1.32
CA ASN A 413 -42.13 -1.21 0.06
C ASN A 413 -41.63 -2.26 -0.94
N VAL A 414 -40.30 -2.42 -1.05
CA VAL A 414 -39.67 -3.45 -1.88
C VAL A 414 -40.12 -4.84 -1.42
N LEU A 415 -40.09 -5.12 -0.12
CA LEU A 415 -40.55 -6.41 0.43
C LEU A 415 -42.02 -6.70 0.05
N ILE A 416 -42.92 -5.72 0.17
CA ILE A 416 -44.33 -5.90 -0.24
C ILE A 416 -44.41 -6.27 -1.72
N LYS A 417 -43.63 -5.59 -2.58
CA LYS A 417 -43.64 -5.85 -4.03
C LYS A 417 -43.04 -7.21 -4.39
N GLU A 418 -41.98 -7.62 -3.71
CA GLU A 418 -41.40 -8.95 -3.86
C GLU A 418 -42.40 -10.04 -3.48
N ILE A 419 -43.14 -9.88 -2.37
CA ILE A 419 -44.15 -10.86 -1.98
C ILE A 419 -45.35 -10.86 -2.96
N GLN A 420 -45.80 -9.69 -3.41
CA GLN A 420 -46.85 -9.58 -4.44
C GLN A 420 -46.47 -10.26 -5.75
N SER A 421 -45.19 -10.24 -6.12
CA SER A 421 -44.69 -10.90 -7.33
C SER A 421 -44.83 -12.42 -7.30
N LEU A 422 -44.93 -13.02 -6.10
CA LEU A 422 -45.17 -14.46 -5.90
C LEU A 422 -46.65 -14.85 -6.06
N GLY A 423 -47.54 -13.90 -6.36
CA GLY A 423 -48.99 -14.13 -6.45
C GLY A 423 -49.72 -14.03 -5.11
N LEU A 424 -49.09 -13.47 -4.07
CA LEU A 424 -49.69 -13.26 -2.76
C LEU A 424 -50.23 -11.83 -2.62
N ASP A 425 -51.52 -11.66 -2.29
CA ASP A 425 -52.12 -10.33 -2.09
C ASP A 425 -51.85 -9.80 -0.68
N ILE A 426 -50.86 -8.92 -0.54
CA ILE A 426 -50.57 -8.17 0.71
C ILE A 426 -51.04 -6.72 0.57
N LYS A 427 -51.84 -6.27 1.52
CA LYS A 427 -52.35 -4.89 1.62
C LYS A 427 -52.20 -4.37 3.04
N LEU A 428 -51.90 -3.07 3.16
CA LEU A 428 -51.92 -2.36 4.44
C LEU A 428 -53.36 -2.01 4.78
N SER A 429 -53.92 -2.64 5.82
CA SER A 429 -55.25 -2.30 6.31
C SER A 429 -55.16 -1.16 7.32
N LYS A 430 -56.13 -0.23 7.27
CA LYS A 430 -56.39 0.67 8.38
C LYS A 430 -57.29 -0.07 9.36
N LYS A 431 -56.82 -0.26 10.59
CA LYS A 431 -57.70 -0.66 11.70
C LYS A 431 -58.12 0.63 12.40
N ASP A 432 -59.38 0.99 12.29
CA ASP A 432 -59.94 1.99 13.19
C ASP A 432 -59.89 1.43 14.62
N ALA A 433 -59.68 2.31 15.60
CA ALA A 433 -59.50 1.96 17.02
C ALA A 433 -60.66 1.14 17.62
N LEU A 434 -61.79 1.01 16.90
CA LEU A 434 -62.98 0.25 17.27
C LEU A 434 -63.05 -1.16 16.67
N GLY A 435 -62.02 -1.62 15.95
CA GLY A 435 -61.85 -3.03 15.61
C GLY A 435 -62.72 -3.59 14.48
N PHE A 436 -63.55 -2.78 13.81
CA PHE A 436 -64.27 -3.21 12.61
C PHE A 436 -63.38 -3.03 11.38
N THR A 437 -63.06 -4.13 10.70
CA THR A 437 -62.47 -4.12 9.36
C THR A 437 -63.54 -3.75 8.35
N ALA A 438 -63.37 -2.63 7.64
CA ALA A 438 -64.13 -2.34 6.43
C ALA A 438 -63.59 -3.14 5.25
#